data_AF-A0A7W1UHK7-F1
#
_entry.id   AF-A0A7W1UHK7-F1
#
_cell.length_a   1.000
_cell.length_b   1.000
_cell.length_c   1.000
_cell.angle_alpha   90.00
_cell.angle_beta   90.00
_cell.angle_gamma   90.00
#
_symmetry.space_group_name_H-M   'P 1'
#
loop_
_entity.id
_entity.type
_entity.pdbx_description
1 polymer ?
#
loop_
_entity_poly.entity_id
_entity_poly.type
_entity_poly.pdbx_seq_one_letter_code
_entity_poly.pdbx_strand_id
1 'polypeptide(L)'
;MEFFFLLANTLILRPYVFVFLAFSIYVGQKLLGWRRTGRFFGLTWAIAFICEYASTRIGIPFGDYFYTGSTQDHELYLSNIPFMDSLSFSFLFFA
;
A
#
# COMPACT_ATOMS: atom_id res chain seq x y z
N MET A 1 -4.07 21.13 -4.52
CA MET A 1 -4.71 21.29 -3.19
C MET A 1 -5.30 19.97 -2.73
N GLU A 2 -6.15 19.35 -3.54
CA GLU A 2 -6.81 18.06 -3.24
C GLU A 2 -5.85 16.90 -2.97
N PHE A 3 -4.82 16.70 -3.79
CA PHE A 3 -3.83 15.63 -3.56
C PHE A 3 -3.19 15.67 -2.17
N PHE A 4 -2.77 16.86 -1.71
CA PHE A 4 -2.16 17.01 -0.39
C PHE A 4 -3.16 16.78 0.74
N PHE A 5 -4.43 17.16 0.54
CA PHE A 5 -5.51 16.87 1.47
C PHE A 5 -5.76 15.36 1.59
N LEU A 6 -5.88 14.65 0.46
CA LEU A 6 -6.03 13.18 0.45
C LEU A 6 -4.83 12.49 1.10
N LEU A 7 -3.60 12.91 0.78
CA LEU A 7 -2.39 12.37 1.39
C LEU A 7 -2.38 12.56 2.91
N ALA A 8 -2.71 13.77 3.38
CA ALA A 8 -2.78 14.07 4.81
C ALA A 8 -3.86 13.26 5.52
N ASN A 9 -5.06 13.17 4.96
CA ASN A 9 -6.13 12.36 5.53
C ASN A 9 -5.77 10.87 5.53
N THR A 10 -5.07 10.37 4.53
CA THR A 10 -4.66 8.97 4.53
C THR A 10 -3.67 8.67 5.66
N LEU A 11 -2.77 9.61 5.98
CA LEU A 11 -1.90 9.52 7.17
C LEU A 11 -2.69 9.52 8.47
N ILE A 12 -3.73 10.36 8.57
CA ILE A 12 -4.57 10.51 9.78
C ILE A 12 -5.49 9.30 9.99
N LEU A 13 -6.09 8.78 8.92
CA LEU A 13 -7.04 7.67 8.96
C LEU A 13 -6.34 6.31 9.13
N ARG A 14 -5.09 6.18 8.66
CA ARG A 14 -4.35 4.92 8.62
C ARG A 14 -2.99 5.01 9.32
N PRO A 15 -2.88 5.55 10.55
CA PRO A 15 -1.59 5.80 11.19
C PRO A 15 -0.79 4.49 11.38
N TYR A 16 -1.49 3.38 11.62
CA TYR A 16 -0.88 2.06 11.80
C TYR A 16 -0.08 1.61 10.56
N VAL A 17 -0.58 1.86 9.35
CA VAL A 17 0.10 1.49 8.08
C VAL A 17 1.47 2.14 8.01
N PHE A 18 1.56 3.42 8.38
CA PHE A 18 2.80 4.18 8.34
C PHE A 18 3.76 3.82 9.48
N VAL A 19 3.23 3.45 10.65
CA VAL A 19 4.05 2.94 11.76
C VAL A 19 4.70 1.61 11.37
N PHE A 20 3.92 0.66 10.83
CA PHE A 20 4.46 -0.60 10.33
C PHE A 20 5.43 -0.39 9.17
N LEU A 21 5.11 0.50 8.24
CA LEU A 21 6.00 0.87 7.15
C LEU A 21 7.35 1.40 7.66
N ALA A 22 7.34 2.34 8.60
CA ALA A 22 8.56 2.90 9.17
C ALA A 22 9.39 1.83 9.88
N PHE A 23 8.74 0.95 10.65
CA PHE A 23 9.42 -0.16 11.32
C PHE A 23 10.04 -1.15 10.32
N SER A 24 9.30 -1.53 9.29
CA SER A 24 9.77 -2.47 8.27
C SER A 24 10.89 -1.90 7.41
N ILE A 25 10.86 -0.61 7.09
CA ILE A 25 12.00 0.08 6.46
C ILE A 25 13.20 0.07 7.42
N TYR A 26 12.98 0.34 8.71
CA TYR A 26 14.05 0.37 9.71
C TYR A 26 14.72 -1.00 9.93
N VAL A 27 13.93 -2.07 9.97
CA VAL A 27 14.44 -3.43 10.07
C VAL A 27 15.08 -3.87 8.76
N GLY A 28 14.42 -3.61 7.63
CA GLY A 28 14.92 -3.92 6.29
C GLY A 28 16.28 -3.29 6.01
N GLN A 29 16.49 -2.02 6.36
CA GLN A 29 17.79 -1.36 6.16
C GLN A 29 18.91 -2.05 6.95
N LYS A 30 18.62 -2.59 8.14
CA LYS A 30 19.60 -3.29 8.98
C LYS A 30 19.93 -4.68 8.45
N LEU A 31 18.94 -5.38 7.89
CA LEU A 31 19.10 -6.76 7.40
C LEU A 31 19.60 -6.84 5.95
N LEU A 32 19.09 -6.00 5.07
CA LEU A 32 19.32 -6.07 3.63
C LEU A 32 20.16 -4.90 3.09
N GLY A 33 20.29 -3.83 3.86
CA GLY A 33 20.84 -2.56 3.40
C GLY A 33 19.82 -1.72 2.61
N TRP A 34 20.08 -0.42 2.51
CA TRP A 34 19.13 0.56 1.96
C TRP A 34 18.70 0.23 0.51
N ARG A 35 19.66 -0.06 -0.37
CA ARG A 35 19.39 -0.32 -1.80
C ARG A 35 18.50 -1.55 -2.02
N ARG A 36 18.74 -2.63 -1.26
CA ARG A 36 17.96 -3.86 -1.40
C ARG A 36 16.58 -3.71 -0.75
N THR A 37 16.50 -3.01 0.38
CA THR A 37 15.22 -2.67 1.04
C THR A 37 14.33 -1.85 0.12
N GLY A 38 14.85 -0.80 -0.51
CA GLY A 38 14.08 0.01 -1.45
C GLY A 38 13.59 -0.77 -2.67
N ARG A 39 14.43 -1.65 -3.23
CA ARG A 39 14.03 -2.54 -4.35
C ARG A 39 12.97 -3.54 -3.93
N PHE A 40 13.15 -4.18 -2.77
CA PHE A 40 12.18 -5.13 -2.22
C PHE A 40 10.84 -4.44 -1.99
N PHE A 41 10.85 -3.28 -1.32
CA PHE A 41 9.67 -2.49 -1.06
C PHE A 41 8.93 -2.09 -2.34
N GLY A 42 9.65 -1.54 -3.32
CA GLY A 42 9.05 -1.11 -4.58
C GLY A 42 8.50 -2.28 -5.41
N LEU A 43 9.19 -3.42 -5.42
CA LEU A 43 8.75 -4.61 -6.14
C LEU A 43 7.51 -5.23 -5.49
N THR A 44 7.51 -5.41 -4.17
CA THR A 44 6.36 -5.96 -3.44
C THR A 44 5.14 -5.05 -3.58
N TRP A 45 5.32 -3.73 -3.49
CA TRP A 45 4.24 -2.77 -3.69
C TRP A 45 3.64 -2.87 -5.10
N ALA A 46 4.50 -2.90 -6.13
CA ALA A 46 4.06 -2.98 -7.51
C ALA A 46 3.32 -4.30 -7.81
N ILE A 47 3.85 -5.43 -7.32
CA ILE A 47 3.20 -6.74 -7.47
C ILE A 47 1.85 -6.74 -6.77
N ALA A 48 1.79 -6.26 -5.51
CA ALA A 48 0.55 -6.19 -4.76
C ALA A 48 -0.49 -5.32 -5.47
N PHE A 49 -0.10 -4.14 -5.97
CA PHE A 49 -0.99 -3.29 -6.75
C PHE A 49 -1.52 -3.99 -8.00
N ILE A 50 -0.66 -4.70 -8.75
CA ILE A 50 -1.10 -5.46 -9.93
C ILE A 50 -2.08 -6.56 -9.54
N CYS A 51 -1.83 -7.28 -8.44
CA CYS A 51 -2.72 -8.31 -7.93
C CYS A 51 -4.08 -7.75 -7.51
N GLU A 52 -4.12 -6.63 -6.78
CA GLU A 52 -5.35 -5.91 -6.44
C GLU A 52 -6.11 -5.44 -7.68
N TYR A 53 -5.38 -4.87 -8.64
CA TYR A 53 -5.92 -4.37 -9.90
C TYR A 53 -6.50 -5.47 -10.77
N ALA A 54 -5.84 -6.62 -10.82
CA ALA A 54 -6.34 -7.79 -11.50
C ALA A 54 -7.54 -8.40 -10.76
N SER A 55 -7.48 -8.50 -9.42
CA SER A 55 -8.56 -9.11 -8.64
C SER A 55 -9.88 -8.34 -8.78
N THR A 56 -9.81 -7.01 -8.80
CA THR A 56 -10.98 -6.15 -9.02
C THR A 56 -11.54 -6.14 -10.46
N ARG A 57 -10.96 -6.90 -11.39
CA ARG A 57 -11.39 -6.94 -12.81
C ARG A 57 -11.59 -8.33 -13.37
N ILE A 58 -10.72 -9.26 -13.00
CA ILE A 58 -10.67 -10.63 -13.51
C ILE A 58 -10.68 -11.65 -12.37
N GLY A 59 -10.75 -11.22 -11.11
CA GLY A 59 -10.89 -12.09 -9.94
C GLY A 59 -9.64 -12.87 -9.51
N ILE A 60 -8.46 -12.56 -10.06
CA ILE A 60 -7.20 -13.25 -9.76
C ILE A 60 -6.15 -12.23 -9.28
N PRO A 61 -5.36 -12.52 -8.23
CA PRO A 61 -5.28 -13.78 -7.46
C PRO A 61 -6.17 -13.86 -6.21
N PHE A 62 -6.76 -12.76 -5.75
CA PHE A 62 -7.43 -12.70 -4.45
C PHE A 62 -8.94 -12.97 -4.50
N GLY A 63 -9.46 -13.39 -5.65
CA GLY A 63 -10.89 -13.56 -5.89
C GLY A 63 -11.54 -12.33 -6.53
N ASP A 64 -12.79 -12.47 -6.93
CA ASP A 64 -13.58 -11.37 -7.50
C ASP A 64 -14.22 -10.55 -6.38
N TYR A 65 -13.75 -9.31 -6.21
CA TYR A 65 -14.30 -8.34 -5.26
C TYR A 65 -14.16 -6.93 -5.80
N PHE A 66 -14.88 -6.01 -5.16
CA PHE A 66 -14.78 -4.58 -5.45
C PHE A 66 -14.68 -3.79 -4.15
N TYR A 67 -13.91 -2.70 -4.19
CA TYR A 67 -13.91 -1.72 -3.13
C TYR A 67 -15.21 -0.91 -3.19
N THR A 68 -15.87 -0.72 -2.04
CA THR A 68 -17.14 0.02 -1.97
C THR A 68 -17.01 1.51 -2.26
N GLY A 69 -15.79 2.05 -2.29
CA GLY A 69 -15.53 3.47 -2.50
C GLY A 69 -15.93 4.37 -1.33
N SER A 70 -16.27 3.82 -0.16
CA SER A 70 -16.75 4.59 1.00
C SER A 70 -15.76 5.66 1.52
N THR A 71 -14.46 5.50 1.26
CA THR A 71 -13.41 6.49 1.61
C THR A 71 -12.82 7.20 0.39
N GLN A 72 -13.46 7.07 -0.77
CA GLN A 72 -13.14 7.87 -1.96
C GLN A 72 -13.31 9.36 -1.60
N ASP A 73 -12.41 10.22 -2.06
CA ASP A 73 -12.31 11.65 -1.72
C ASP A 73 -11.86 11.97 -0.28
N HIS A 74 -11.65 10.95 0.56
CA HIS A 74 -11.06 11.09 1.89
C HIS A 74 -9.63 10.52 1.94
N GLU A 75 -9.34 9.48 1.18
CA GLU A 75 -8.03 8.83 1.15
C GLU A 75 -7.43 8.83 -0.26
N LEU A 76 -6.13 8.54 -0.35
CA LEU A 76 -5.48 8.32 -1.63
C LEU A 76 -5.94 7.00 -2.25
N TYR A 77 -6.35 7.09 -3.51
CA TYR A 77 -6.69 5.95 -4.35
C TYR A 77 -5.82 5.96 -5.60
N LEU A 78 -5.52 4.76 -6.11
CA LEU A 78 -4.92 4.55 -7.42
C LEU A 78 -5.90 3.73 -8.27
N SER A 79 -6.51 4.37 -9.27
CA SER A 79 -7.68 3.81 -9.97
C SER A 79 -8.82 3.54 -8.96
N ASN A 80 -9.24 2.29 -8.81
CA ASN A 80 -10.31 1.86 -7.90
C ASN A 80 -9.81 1.25 -6.58
N ILE A 81 -8.50 1.35 -6.30
CA ILE A 81 -7.85 0.67 -5.17
C ILE A 81 -7.33 1.71 -4.17
N PRO A 82 -7.63 1.58 -2.86
CA PRO A 82 -7.02 2.40 -1.84
C PRO A 82 -5.50 2.24 -1.84
N PHE A 83 -4.75 3.34 -1.86
CA PHE A 83 -3.29 3.30 -1.93
C PHE A 83 -2.65 2.53 -0.77
N MET A 84 -3.28 2.58 0.42
CA MET A 84 -2.79 1.90 1.62
C MET A 84 -2.87 0.38 1.54
N ASP A 85 -3.76 -0.16 0.70
CA ASP A 85 -3.97 -1.60 0.60
C ASP A 85 -2.72 -2.27 0.00
N SER A 86 -2.32 -1.87 -1.21
CA SER A 86 -1.10 -2.36 -1.85
C SER A 86 0.17 -1.97 -1.09
N LEU A 87 0.18 -0.83 -0.39
CA LEU A 87 1.29 -0.42 0.48
C LEU A 87 1.55 -1.40 1.62
N SER A 88 0.49 -2.03 2.13
CA SER A 88 0.57 -2.89 3.30
C SER A 88 1.32 -4.20 3.04
N PHE A 89 1.26 -4.70 1.81
CA PHE A 89 2.03 -5.87 1.38
C PHE A 89 3.54 -5.69 1.50
N SER A 90 4.04 -4.48 1.32
CA SER A 90 5.49 -4.23 1.30
C SER A 90 6.15 -4.31 2.67
N PHE A 91 5.38 -4.21 3.75
CA PHE A 91 5.89 -4.28 5.12
C PHE A 91 5.44 -5.52 5.90
N LEU A 92 4.52 -6.32 5.35
CA LEU A 92 4.03 -7.58 5.95
C LEU A 92 5.14 -8.61 6.22
N PHE A 93 6.23 -8.60 5.45
CA PHE A 93 7.36 -9.51 5.69
C PHE A 93 8.10 -9.23 7.02
N PHE A 94 8.03 -8.00 7.53
CA PHE A 94 8.79 -7.54 8.70
C PHE A 94 7.89 -7.11 9.88
N ALA A 95 6.57 -7.17 9.71
CA ALA A 95 5.56 -6.87 10.74
C ALA A 95 5.14 -8.16 11.44
#